data_AF-A0A8J5IS77-F1
#
_entry.id   AF-A0A8J5IS77-F1
#
_cell.length_a   1.000
_cell.length_b   1.000
_cell.length_c   1.000
_cell.angle_alpha   90.00
_cell.angle_beta   90.00
_cell.angle_gamma   90.00
#
_symmetry.space_group_name_H-M   'P 1'
#
loop_
_entity.id
_entity.type
_entity.pdbx_description
1 polymer ?
#
loop_
_entity_poly.entity_id
_entity_poly.type
_entity_poly.pdbx_seq_one_letter_code
_entity_poly.pdbx_strand_id
1 'polypeptide(L)'
;MDNAKFEVTSGADFSCGFTDPHGTAQPIPAHGAMRSTGYTHDGTCEVWLNDTMVLDGDNCHEKFPAEGYTIDYSSCKGSCTLRWYWLGVRFLKNAYSCQVCKACISLIGTGEATGSTTTG
;
A
#
# COMPACT_ATOMS: atom_id res chain seq x y z
N MET A 1 -15.92 7.46 -13.76
CA MET A 1 -15.54 8.87 -13.57
C MET A 1 -15.81 9.18 -12.11
N ASP A 2 -14.74 9.27 -11.32
CA ASP A 2 -14.83 9.41 -9.86
C ASP A 2 -15.27 10.83 -9.48
N ASN A 3 -16.37 10.91 -8.73
CA ASN A 3 -16.96 12.15 -8.25
C ASN A 3 -16.25 12.63 -6.97
N ALA A 4 -14.90 12.69 -6.98
CA ALA A 4 -14.15 13.12 -5.80
C ALA A 4 -14.50 14.58 -5.50
N LYS A 5 -15.11 14.84 -4.34
CA LYS A 5 -15.47 16.21 -3.88
C LYS A 5 -14.26 17.02 -3.39
N PHE A 6 -13.05 16.51 -3.60
CA PHE A 6 -11.81 17.07 -3.12
C PHE A 6 -10.74 16.98 -4.20
N GLU A 7 -9.98 18.05 -4.37
CA GLU A 7 -8.82 18.07 -5.27
C GLU A 7 -7.68 17.27 -4.65
N VAL A 8 -7.14 16.34 -5.43
CA VAL A 8 -5.92 15.62 -5.03
C VAL A 8 -4.76 16.61 -5.05
N THR A 9 -3.90 16.56 -4.03
CA THR A 9 -2.71 17.40 -3.97
C THR A 9 -1.85 17.22 -5.21
N SER A 10 -1.31 18.31 -5.76
CA SER A 10 -0.43 18.26 -6.93
C SER A 10 0.72 17.25 -6.72
N GLY A 11 0.90 16.36 -7.70
CA GLY A 11 1.91 15.30 -7.65
C GLY A 11 1.50 14.04 -6.87
N ALA A 12 0.31 14.01 -6.28
CA ALA A 12 -0.26 12.78 -5.71
C ALA A 12 -1.26 12.13 -6.67
N ASP A 13 -1.27 10.81 -6.69
CA ASP A 13 -2.31 9.99 -7.30
C ASP A 13 -3.45 9.74 -6.30
N PHE A 14 -4.69 9.70 -6.79
CA PHE A 14 -5.87 9.48 -5.95
C PHE A 14 -5.81 8.15 -5.18
N SER A 15 -5.30 7.11 -5.83
CA SER A 15 -5.28 5.74 -5.34
C SER A 15 -3.94 5.36 -4.70
N CYS A 16 -2.87 6.07 -5.00
CA CYS A 16 -1.50 5.73 -4.62
C CYS A 16 -0.77 6.82 -3.82
N GLY A 17 -1.43 7.94 -3.52
CA GLY A 17 -0.79 9.04 -2.80
C GLY A 17 0.42 9.53 -3.58
N PHE A 18 1.55 9.75 -2.91
CA PHE A 18 2.77 10.23 -3.57
C PHE A 18 3.62 9.13 -4.22
N THR A 19 3.15 7.89 -4.24
CA THR A 19 3.87 6.79 -4.91
C THR A 19 3.47 6.69 -6.38
N ASP A 20 4.43 6.37 -7.24
CA ASP A 20 4.18 6.11 -8.66
C ASP A 20 3.73 4.65 -8.85
N PRO A 21 2.45 4.40 -9.21
CA PRO A 21 1.97 3.04 -9.48
C PRO A 21 2.65 2.37 -10.69
N HIS A 22 3.28 3.16 -11.57
CA HIS A 22 3.99 2.69 -12.76
C HIS A 22 5.52 2.71 -12.59
N GLY A 23 6.00 2.92 -11.36
CA GLY A 23 7.42 2.83 -11.04
C GLY A 23 8.00 1.44 -11.29
N THR A 24 9.33 1.33 -11.25
CA THR A 24 10.06 0.08 -11.49
C THR A 24 9.57 -1.06 -10.58
N ALA A 25 9.06 -2.13 -11.19
CA ALA A 25 8.54 -3.28 -10.48
C ALA A 25 9.61 -3.94 -9.59
N GLN A 26 9.24 -4.25 -8.35
CA GLN A 26 10.08 -4.90 -7.36
C GLN A 26 9.75 -6.40 -7.27
N PRO A 27 10.72 -7.29 -7.04
CA PRO A 27 10.43 -8.70 -6.85
C PRO A 27 9.58 -8.92 -5.59
N ILE A 28 8.73 -9.95 -5.60
CA ILE A 28 8.00 -10.37 -4.39
C ILE A 28 9.02 -10.68 -3.27
N PRO A 29 8.87 -10.07 -2.08
CA PRO A 29 9.80 -10.27 -0.98
C PRO A 29 9.77 -11.70 -0.44
N ALA A 30 10.93 -12.18 0.01
CA ALA A 30 11.04 -13.50 0.64
C ALA A 30 10.17 -13.57 1.91
N HIS A 31 9.65 -14.76 2.19
CA HIS A 31 8.82 -15.04 3.38
C HIS A 31 7.57 -14.16 3.52
N GLY A 32 7.10 -13.55 2.43
CA GLY A 32 5.92 -12.68 2.43
C GLY A 32 6.10 -11.41 3.26
N ALA A 33 7.35 -10.94 3.43
CA ALA A 33 7.65 -9.80 4.27
C ALA A 33 7.09 -8.49 3.69
N MET A 34 6.32 -7.77 4.49
CA MET A 34 5.92 -6.40 4.24
C MET A 34 6.41 -5.51 5.38
N ARG A 35 6.87 -4.29 5.04
CA ARG A 35 7.25 -3.28 6.02
C ARG A 35 6.50 -1.99 5.73
N SER A 36 6.02 -1.35 6.79
CA SER A 36 5.52 0.01 6.76
C SER A 36 6.34 0.88 7.72
N THR A 37 6.14 2.19 7.70
CA THR A 37 6.67 3.09 8.75
C THR A 37 5.99 2.88 10.12
N GLY A 38 5.12 1.87 10.24
CA GLY A 38 4.30 1.58 11.40
C GLY A 38 2.95 2.31 11.35
N TYR A 39 1.97 1.72 12.02
CA TYR A 39 0.70 2.36 12.32
C TYR A 39 0.88 3.18 13.60
N THR A 40 1.06 4.50 13.49
CA THR A 40 1.42 5.35 14.64
C THR A 40 0.21 5.85 15.45
N HIS A 41 -0.99 5.61 14.95
CA HIS A 41 -2.26 6.01 15.55
C HIS A 41 -3.30 4.91 15.33
N ASP A 42 -4.28 4.85 16.24
CA ASP A 42 -5.44 3.97 16.09
C ASP A 42 -6.13 4.23 14.76
N GLY A 43 -6.49 3.16 14.06
CA GLY A 43 -6.97 3.33 12.72
C GLY A 43 -7.09 2.05 11.93
N THR A 44 -8.01 2.07 10.97
CA THR A 44 -8.20 0.95 10.06
C THR A 44 -7.08 0.91 9.04
N CYS A 45 -6.73 -0.29 8.58
CA CYS A 45 -5.82 -0.46 7.46
C CYS A 45 -6.21 -1.61 6.56
N GLU A 46 -5.76 -1.53 5.32
CA GLU A 46 -5.96 -2.56 4.32
C GLU A 46 -4.69 -2.70 3.47
N VAL A 47 -4.41 -3.92 3.03
CA VAL A 47 -3.43 -4.22 2.00
C VAL A 47 -4.08 -5.04 0.93
N TRP A 48 -3.87 -4.62 -0.31
CA TRP A 48 -4.42 -5.24 -1.50
C TRP A 48 -3.30 -5.63 -2.44
N LEU A 49 -3.47 -6.74 -3.14
CA LEU A 49 -2.72 -7.11 -4.33
C LEU A 49 -3.69 -7.11 -5.51
N ASN A 50 -3.52 -6.15 -6.42
CA ASN A 50 -4.53 -5.81 -7.43
C ASN A 50 -5.91 -5.60 -6.76
N ASP A 51 -6.87 -6.47 -7.05
CA ASP A 51 -8.23 -6.42 -6.52
C ASP A 51 -8.48 -7.38 -5.35
N THR A 52 -7.44 -8.06 -4.86
CA THR A 52 -7.54 -9.02 -3.75
C THR A 52 -7.01 -8.39 -2.46
N MET A 53 -7.88 -8.25 -1.46
CA MET A 53 -7.45 -7.86 -0.11
C MET A 53 -6.72 -9.03 0.55
N VAL A 54 -5.51 -8.77 1.06
CA VAL A 54 -4.63 -9.78 1.66
C VAL A 54 -4.33 -9.50 3.13
N LEU A 55 -4.66 -8.31 3.61
CA LEU A 55 -4.61 -7.95 5.02
C LEU A 55 -5.63 -6.83 5.30
N ASP A 56 -6.29 -6.93 6.44
CA ASP A 56 -7.19 -5.91 6.96
C ASP A 56 -7.07 -5.81 8.49
N GLY A 57 -7.53 -4.70 9.05
CA GLY A 57 -7.73 -4.57 10.48
C GLY A 57 -8.48 -3.31 10.86
N ASP A 58 -9.38 -3.44 11.86
CA ASP A 58 -10.14 -2.31 12.41
C ASP A 58 -9.26 -1.36 13.24
N ASN A 59 -8.25 -1.92 13.93
CA ASN A 59 -7.20 -1.15 14.58
C ASN A 59 -5.83 -1.78 14.30
N CYS A 60 -5.14 -1.25 13.29
CA CYS A 60 -3.84 -1.78 12.88
C CYS A 60 -2.69 -1.34 13.78
N HIS A 61 -2.86 -0.27 14.56
CA HIS A 61 -1.91 0.11 15.61
C HIS A 61 -1.76 -0.99 16.66
N GLU A 62 -2.88 -1.58 17.09
CA GLU A 62 -2.90 -2.67 18.06
C GLU A 62 -2.60 -4.03 17.41
N LYS A 63 -3.18 -4.31 16.23
CA LYS A 63 -3.07 -5.62 15.57
C LYS A 63 -1.68 -5.88 14.99
N PHE A 64 -0.99 -4.83 14.53
CA PHE A 64 0.33 -4.92 13.90
C PHE A 64 1.30 -3.92 14.57
N PRO A 65 1.71 -4.19 15.83
CA PRO A 65 2.53 -3.25 16.61
C PRO A 65 3.99 -3.20 16.14
N ALA A 66 4.42 -4.14 15.29
CA ALA A 66 5.73 -4.17 14.68
C ALA A 66 5.70 -3.49 13.30
N GLU A 67 6.82 -2.86 12.91
CA GLU A 67 6.96 -2.23 11.59
C GLU A 67 6.88 -3.25 10.43
N GLY A 68 7.21 -4.51 10.70
CA GLY A 68 7.21 -5.60 9.74
C GLY A 68 6.17 -6.67 10.07
N TYR A 69 5.45 -7.13 9.05
CA TYR A 69 4.47 -8.19 9.14
C TYR A 69 4.44 -9.01 7.85
N THR A 70 3.78 -10.16 7.88
CA THR A 70 3.68 -11.06 6.73
C THR A 70 2.32 -10.93 6.07
N ILE A 71 2.29 -10.87 4.74
CA ILE A 71 1.06 -10.96 3.95
C ILE A 71 1.15 -12.12 2.96
N ASP A 72 -0.01 -12.60 2.51
CA ASP A 72 -0.07 -13.62 1.47
C ASP A 72 0.06 -13.00 0.07
N TYR A 73 1.16 -13.31 -0.61
CA TYR A 73 1.39 -12.87 -2.01
C TYR A 73 0.86 -13.86 -3.05
N SER A 74 0.16 -14.93 -2.64
CA SER A 74 -0.28 -16.00 -3.54
C SER A 74 -1.20 -15.52 -4.67
N SER A 75 -1.97 -14.45 -4.46
CA SER A 75 -2.86 -13.85 -5.46
C SER A 75 -2.08 -13.12 -6.56
N CYS A 76 -0.81 -12.78 -6.32
CA CYS A 76 0.01 -12.10 -7.31
C CYS A 76 0.58 -13.08 -8.34
N LYS A 77 0.10 -13.00 -9.59
CA LYS A 77 0.54 -13.82 -10.72
C LYS A 77 1.14 -12.93 -11.81
N GLY A 78 2.42 -13.07 -12.11
CA GLY A 78 3.11 -12.18 -13.07
C GLY A 78 3.38 -10.82 -12.45
N SER A 79 2.70 -9.77 -12.91
CA SER A 79 2.81 -8.41 -12.37
C SER A 79 1.59 -8.02 -11.53
N CYS A 80 1.84 -7.28 -10.45
CA CYS A 80 0.77 -6.87 -9.52
C CYS A 80 1.07 -5.51 -8.92
N THR A 81 0.02 -4.79 -8.52
CA THR A 81 0.16 -3.59 -7.70
C THR A 81 -0.24 -3.92 -6.27
N LEU A 82 0.71 -3.82 -5.34
CA LEU A 82 0.40 -3.79 -3.92
C LEU A 82 -0.12 -2.39 -3.57
N ARG A 83 -1.27 -2.31 -2.91
CA ARG A 83 -1.84 -1.07 -2.38
C ARG A 83 -1.91 -1.19 -0.87
N TRP A 84 -1.31 -0.24 -0.16
CA TRP A 84 -1.39 -0.12 1.29
C TRP A 84 -2.19 1.13 1.63
N TYR A 85 -3.25 0.94 2.42
CA TYR A 85 -4.13 1.99 2.89
C TYR A 85 -4.18 2.01 4.41
N TRP A 86 -4.11 3.20 4.98
CA TRP A 86 -4.24 3.40 6.41
C TRP A 86 -5.00 4.69 6.69
N LEU A 87 -6.01 4.59 7.57
CA LEU A 87 -6.74 5.71 8.12
C LEU A 87 -6.39 5.84 9.60
N GLY A 88 -5.40 6.66 9.93
CA GLY A 88 -5.01 6.96 11.31
C GLY A 88 -5.89 8.05 11.91
N VAL A 89 -6.46 7.82 13.08
CA VAL A 89 -7.27 8.78 13.83
C VAL A 89 -6.50 9.19 15.09
N ARG A 90 -6.34 10.50 15.27
CA ARG A 90 -5.69 11.08 16.44
C ARG A 90 -6.60 12.11 17.09
N PHE A 91 -6.64 12.11 18.42
CA PHE A 91 -7.29 13.15 19.20
C PHE A 91 -6.24 14.16 19.68
N LEU A 92 -6.31 15.39 19.19
CA LEU A 92 -5.36 16.44 19.55
C LEU A 92 -6.10 17.79 19.67
N LYS A 93 -5.73 18.60 20.68
CA LYS A 93 -6.32 19.93 20.91
C LYS A 93 -7.87 19.91 20.99
N ASN A 94 -8.42 18.91 21.68
CA ASN A 94 -9.87 18.69 21.82
C ASN A 94 -10.62 18.49 20.49
N ALA A 95 -9.95 18.00 19.46
CA ALA A 95 -10.55 17.68 18.17
C ALA A 95 -9.98 16.37 17.61
N TYR A 96 -10.81 15.63 16.86
CA TYR A 96 -10.36 14.50 16.07
C TYR A 96 -9.71 14.98 14.77
N SER A 97 -8.58 14.38 14.41
CA SER A 97 -7.88 14.59 13.15
C SER A 97 -7.62 13.23 12.52
N CYS A 98 -7.99 13.09 11.25
CA CYS A 98 -7.75 11.87 10.49
C CYS A 98 -6.57 12.08 9.53
N GLN A 99 -5.77 11.03 9.36
CA GLN A 99 -4.68 10.93 8.39
C GLN A 99 -5.01 9.78 7.46
N VAL A 100 -5.11 10.06 6.16
CA VAL A 100 -5.26 9.03 5.14
C VAL A 100 -3.93 8.87 4.44
N CYS A 101 -3.28 7.73 4.66
CA CYS A 101 -2.04 7.38 3.99
C CYS A 101 -2.33 6.29 2.96
N LYS A 102 -1.82 6.50 1.74
CA LYS A 102 -1.94 5.58 0.63
C LYS A 102 -0.57 5.40 -0.01
N ALA A 103 -0.21 4.16 -0.30
CA ALA A 103 1.01 3.83 -1.02
C ALA A 103 0.76 2.66 -1.97
N CYS A 104 1.39 2.69 -3.13
CA CYS A 104 1.38 1.64 -4.12
C CYS A 104 2.80 1.18 -4.41
N ILE A 105 2.95 -0.13 -4.64
CA ILE A 105 4.22 -0.75 -5.04
C ILE A 105 3.92 -1.65 -6.24
N SER A 106 4.61 -1.41 -7.35
CA SER A 106 4.60 -2.33 -8.49
C SER A 106 5.45 -3.56 -8.16
N LEU A 107 4.90 -4.75 -8.31
CA LEU A 107 5.52 -6.04 -7.99
C LEU A 107 5.62 -6.93 -9.22
N ILE A 108 6.67 -7.76 -9.26
CA ILE A 108 6.86 -8.81 -10.25
C ILE A 108 7.14 -10.15 -9.56
N GLY A 109 6.41 -11.18 -9.99
CA GLY A 109 6.53 -12.54 -9.48
C GLY A 109 7.82 -13.22 -9.91
N THR A 110 8.23 -14.25 -9.19
CA THR A 110 9.47 -15.01 -9.38
C THR A 110 9.56 -15.84 -10.68
N GLY A 111 8.69 -15.58 -11.66
CA GLY A 111 8.70 -16.20 -12.99
C GLY A 111 9.06 -15.25 -14.15
N GLU A 112 9.12 -13.93 -13.91
CA GLU A 112 9.45 -12.94 -14.94
C GLU A 112 10.63 -12.07 -14.46
N ALA A 113 11.83 -12.66 -14.44
CA ALA A 113 13.03 -11.85 -14.65
C ALA A 113 13.11 -11.48 -16.13
N THR A 114 12.19 -10.63 -16.61
CA THR A 114 12.26 -10.17 -18.00
C THR A 114 13.32 -9.09 -18.07
N GLY A 115 14.48 -9.48 -18.58
CA GLY A 115 15.58 -8.60 -18.90
C GLY A 115 15.10 -7.37 -19.66
N SER A 116 15.61 -6.22 -19.25
CA SER A 116 15.61 -5.00 -20.03
C SER A 116 16.32 -5.26 -21.35
N THR A 117 15.60 -5.68 -22.39
CA THR A 117 16.05 -5.51 -23.77
C THR A 117 15.62 -4.12 -24.23
N THR A 118 16.51 -3.16 -24.05
CA THR A 118 16.50 -1.93 -24.83
C THR A 118 16.87 -2.30 -26.27
N THR A 119 15.96 -2.06 -27.22
CA THR A 119 16.29 -2.00 -28.65
C THR A 119 15.33 -1.00 -29.31
N GLY A 120 15.90 0.04 -29.92
CA GLY A 120 15.21 1.06 -30.70
C GLY A 120 15.83 2.43 -30.52
#